data_AF-A0A6A0H9D0-F1
#
_entry.id   AF-A0A6A0H9D0-F1
#
_cell.length_a   1.000
_cell.length_b   1.000
_cell.length_c   1.000
_cell.angle_alpha   90.00
_cell.angle_beta   90.00
_cell.angle_gamma   90.00
#
_symmetry.space_group_name_H-M   'P 1'
#
loop_
_entity.id
_entity.type
_entity.pdbx_description
1 polymer ?
#
loop_
_entity_poly.entity_id
_entity_poly.type
_entity_poly.pdbx_seq_one_letter_code
_entity_poly.pdbx_strand_id
1 'polypeptide(L)'
;MLLPAGSCCSKLAHAAPSWFMLLLAGSCCSQLVHAAPNWFMLLPAGSCCSQLVHAAPSWFMLLPAGSCCSQLVHAAPSWFMLLPAGSCCSKPVHAAPSWFMLIPAVSCCSQMVHAAPSWFMLLPAGSCCSQLVHAAPSGFMLLPAGS
;
A
#
# COMPACT_ATOMS: atom_id res chain seq x y z
N MET A 1 -18.18 -0.32 -2.44
CA MET A 1 -18.53 -1.76 -2.33
C MET A 1 -18.11 -2.26 -0.96
N LEU A 2 -18.96 -3.05 -0.27
CA LEU A 2 -18.72 -3.53 1.10
C LEU A 2 -18.85 -5.06 1.14
N LEU A 3 -17.80 -5.77 1.56
CA LEU A 3 -17.80 -7.24 1.68
C LEU A 3 -17.26 -7.68 3.04
N PRO A 4 -18.13 -8.06 3.99
CA PRO A 4 -17.75 -8.79 5.20
C PRO A 4 -17.67 -10.29 4.88
N ALA A 5 -16.54 -10.94 5.16
CA ALA A 5 -16.41 -12.39 4.99
C ALA A 5 -15.42 -13.01 5.99
N GLY A 6 -15.63 -14.27 6.39
CA GLY A 6 -14.60 -15.01 7.15
C GLY A 6 -13.32 -15.21 6.33
N SER A 7 -13.50 -15.55 5.05
CA SER A 7 -12.45 -15.61 4.03
C SER A 7 -12.98 -15.05 2.71
N CYS A 8 -12.15 -14.33 1.95
CA CYS A 8 -12.54 -13.73 0.67
C CYS A 8 -11.44 -13.87 -0.39
N CYS A 9 -11.83 -14.28 -1.59
CA CYS A 9 -11.00 -14.20 -2.79
C CYS A 9 -11.72 -13.33 -3.82
N SER A 10 -11.08 -12.28 -4.31
CA SER A 10 -11.68 -11.38 -5.29
C SER A 10 -10.70 -10.99 -6.40
N LYS A 11 -11.24 -10.90 -7.62
CA LYS A 11 -10.58 -10.29 -8.77
C LYS A 11 -11.51 -9.24 -9.32
N LEU A 12 -11.02 -8.02 -9.47
CA LEU A 12 -11.84 -6.90 -9.87
C LEU A 12 -11.07 -6.00 -10.84
N ALA A 13 -11.73 -5.68 -11.95
CA ALA A 13 -11.27 -4.71 -12.91
C ALA A 13 -12.39 -3.72 -13.17
N HIS A 14 -12.15 -2.43 -13.00
CA HIS A 14 -13.18 -1.42 -13.23
C HIS A 14 -12.59 -0.04 -13.58
N ALA A 15 -13.32 0.69 -14.42
CA ALA A 15 -13.03 2.08 -14.76
C ALA A 15 -14.23 2.95 -14.36
N ALA A 16 -14.03 3.84 -13.40
CA ALA A 16 -15.07 4.75 -12.88
C ALA A 16 -14.46 6.11 -12.52
N PRO A 17 -15.25 7.20 -12.56
CA PRO A 17 -14.76 8.53 -12.20
C PRO A 17 -14.34 8.66 -10.72
N SER A 18 -14.91 7.85 -9.83
CA SER A 18 -14.47 7.73 -8.44
C SER A 18 -14.78 6.34 -7.93
N TRP A 19 -13.96 5.84 -6.99
CA TRP A 19 -14.15 4.52 -6.43
C TRP A 19 -13.83 4.49 -4.93
N PHE A 20 -14.71 3.84 -4.17
CA PHE A 20 -14.53 3.53 -2.76
C PHE A 20 -14.73 2.02 -2.49
N MET A 21 -13.72 1.38 -1.91
CA MET A 21 -13.77 -0.02 -1.50
C MET A 21 -13.56 -0.17 0.01
N LEU A 22 -14.40 -0.97 0.65
CA LEU A 22 -14.21 -1.39 2.03
C LEU A 22 -14.40 -2.90 2.11
N LEU A 23 -13.37 -3.63 2.52
CA LEU A 23 -13.40 -5.09 2.62
C LEU A 23 -12.86 -5.50 3.98
N LEU A 24 -13.71 -6.11 4.79
CA LEU A 24 -13.34 -6.67 6.08
C LEU A 24 -13.32 -8.18 5.96
N ALA A 25 -12.17 -8.80 6.20
CA ALA A 25 -12.09 -10.25 6.17
C ALA A 25 -11.15 -10.83 7.23
N GLY A 26 -11.47 -12.02 7.74
CA GLY A 26 -10.50 -12.78 8.55
C GLY A 26 -9.25 -13.10 7.72
N SER A 27 -9.45 -13.54 6.48
CA SER A 27 -8.42 -13.74 5.46
C SER A 27 -8.85 -13.22 4.10
N CYS A 28 -7.97 -12.52 3.38
CA CYS A 28 -8.26 -11.95 2.07
C CYS A 28 -7.16 -12.25 1.04
N CYS A 29 -7.56 -12.68 -0.14
CA CYS A 29 -6.75 -12.65 -1.35
C CYS A 29 -7.43 -11.74 -2.40
N SER A 30 -6.77 -10.67 -2.82
CA SER A 30 -7.34 -9.72 -3.78
C SER A 30 -6.39 -9.41 -4.93
N GLN A 31 -6.95 -9.32 -6.13
CA GLN A 31 -6.28 -8.75 -7.29
C GLN A 31 -7.16 -7.64 -7.87
N LEU A 32 -6.63 -6.42 -7.87
CA LEU A 32 -7.36 -5.21 -8.21
C LEU A 32 -6.63 -4.46 -9.32
N VAL A 33 -7.34 -4.16 -10.40
CA VAL A 33 -6.83 -3.33 -11.50
C VAL A 33 -7.84 -2.21 -11.77
N HIS A 34 -7.49 -0.95 -11.49
CA HIS A 34 -8.40 0.15 -11.80
C HIS A 34 -7.71 1.37 -12.40
N ALA A 35 -8.49 2.06 -13.24
CA ALA A 35 -8.24 3.41 -13.70
C ALA A 35 -9.40 4.30 -13.21
N ALA A 36 -9.12 5.17 -12.24
CA ALA A 36 -10.10 6.09 -11.68
C ALA A 36 -9.44 7.43 -11.31
N PRO A 37 -10.07 8.59 -11.58
CA PRO A 37 -9.61 9.89 -11.15
C PRO A 37 -9.25 9.97 -9.65
N ASN A 38 -10.12 9.40 -8.80
CA ASN A 38 -9.94 9.38 -7.36
C ASN A 38 -10.28 8.00 -6.81
N TRP A 39 -9.42 7.47 -5.95
CA TRP A 39 -9.59 6.14 -5.39
C TRP A 39 -9.29 6.10 -3.88
N PHE A 40 -10.16 5.44 -3.14
CA PHE A 40 -9.98 5.16 -1.72
C PHE A 40 -10.25 3.68 -1.44
N MET A 41 -9.35 3.05 -0.67
CA MET A 41 -9.52 1.67 -0.23
C MET A 41 -9.14 1.49 1.24
N LEU A 42 -10.01 0.77 1.94
CA LEU A 42 -9.82 0.35 3.32
C LEU A 42 -9.98 -1.18 3.41
N LEU A 43 -8.88 -1.88 3.73
CA LEU A 43 -8.85 -3.34 3.87
C LEU A 43 -8.35 -3.78 5.24
N PRO A 44 -9.20 -3.82 6.27
CA PRO A 44 -8.88 -4.45 7.54
C PRO A 44 -8.97 -5.97 7.41
N ALA A 45 -7.87 -6.68 7.68
CA ALA A 45 -7.87 -8.13 7.64
C ALA A 45 -7.00 -8.80 8.71
N GLY A 46 -7.36 -10.02 9.14
CA GLY A 46 -6.44 -10.82 9.97
C GLY A 46 -5.18 -11.18 9.19
N SER A 47 -5.36 -11.69 7.97
CA SER A 47 -4.30 -11.96 7.00
C SER A 47 -4.69 -11.46 5.61
N CYS A 48 -3.79 -10.75 4.92
CA CYS A 48 -4.05 -10.18 3.60
C CYS A 48 -2.95 -10.51 2.59
N CYS A 49 -3.34 -11.00 1.43
CA CYS A 49 -2.52 -11.07 0.23
C CYS A 49 -3.18 -10.19 -0.85
N SER A 50 -2.48 -9.15 -1.30
CA SER A 50 -3.03 -8.22 -2.29
C SER A 50 -2.05 -7.95 -3.43
N GLN A 51 -2.59 -7.89 -4.64
CA GLN A 51 -1.91 -7.34 -5.80
C GLN A 51 -2.77 -6.22 -6.40
N LEU A 52 -2.23 -5.01 -6.40
CA LEU A 52 -2.93 -3.82 -6.88
C LEU A 52 -2.13 -3.16 -7.99
N VAL A 53 -2.82 -2.87 -9.10
CA VAL A 53 -2.26 -2.12 -10.23
C VAL A 53 -3.20 -0.97 -10.57
N HIS A 54 -2.75 0.26 -10.41
CA HIS A 54 -3.61 1.42 -10.66
C HIS A 54 -2.94 2.58 -11.37
N ALA A 55 -3.74 3.28 -12.17
CA ALA A 55 -3.44 4.60 -12.70
C ALA A 55 -4.52 5.58 -12.24
N ALA A 56 -4.17 6.51 -11.35
CA ALA A 56 -5.11 7.45 -10.76
C ALA A 56 -4.43 8.80 -10.48
N PRO A 57 -5.04 9.94 -10.82
CA PRO A 57 -4.62 11.28 -10.41
C PRO A 57 -4.32 11.39 -8.91
N SER A 58 -5.18 10.80 -8.07
CA SER A 58 -4.97 10.74 -6.63
C SER A 58 -5.51 9.44 -6.04
N TRP A 59 -4.81 8.90 -5.05
CA TRP A 59 -5.31 7.74 -4.31
C TRP A 59 -4.84 7.67 -2.86
N PHE A 60 -5.68 7.06 -2.04
CA PHE A 60 -5.44 6.79 -0.63
C PHE A 60 -5.69 5.32 -0.32
N MET A 61 -4.77 4.71 0.41
CA MET A 61 -4.85 3.31 0.81
C MET A 61 -4.57 3.13 2.30
N LEU A 62 -5.45 2.39 2.97
CA LEU A 62 -5.28 1.96 4.36
C LEU A 62 -5.51 0.45 4.48
N LEU A 63 -4.46 -0.31 4.81
CA LEU A 63 -4.48 -1.77 5.00
C LEU A 63 -3.98 -2.16 6.39
N PRO A 64 -4.83 -2.10 7.44
CA PRO A 64 -4.50 -2.66 8.73
C PRO A 64 -4.58 -4.19 8.67
N ALA A 65 -3.50 -4.90 9.00
CA ALA A 65 -3.56 -6.35 9.05
C ALA A 65 -2.71 -7.01 10.14
N GLY A 66 -3.11 -8.18 10.63
CA GLY A 66 -2.23 -9.00 11.47
C GLY A 66 -0.97 -9.42 10.69
N SER A 67 -1.18 -9.95 9.49
CA SER A 67 -0.14 -10.24 8.50
C SER A 67 -0.52 -9.70 7.12
N CYS A 68 0.44 -9.07 6.42
CA CYS A 68 0.21 -8.49 5.10
C CYS A 68 1.32 -8.85 4.11
N CYS A 69 0.93 -9.37 2.95
CA CYS A 69 1.75 -9.50 1.76
C CYS A 69 1.13 -8.66 0.65
N SER A 70 1.82 -7.61 0.21
CA SER A 70 1.28 -6.68 -0.78
C SER A 70 2.28 -6.38 -1.89
N GLN A 71 1.78 -6.44 -3.13
CA GLN A 71 2.49 -5.95 -4.31
C GLN A 71 1.67 -4.84 -4.96
N LEU A 72 2.30 -3.67 -5.07
CA LEU A 72 1.62 -2.42 -5.41
C LEU A 72 2.34 -1.79 -6.60
N VAL A 73 1.64 -1.59 -7.71
CA VAL A 73 2.19 -0.91 -8.89
C VAL A 73 1.28 0.26 -9.23
N HIS A 74 1.77 1.49 -9.03
CA HIS A 74 0.93 2.67 -9.20
C HIS A 74 1.63 3.78 -9.99
N ALA A 75 0.86 4.43 -10.87
CA ALA A 75 1.25 5.68 -11.51
C ALA A 75 0.22 6.76 -11.12
N ALA A 76 0.67 7.74 -10.34
CA ALA A 76 -0.22 8.76 -9.80
C ALA A 76 0.52 10.09 -9.54
N PRO A 77 -0.04 11.25 -9.91
CA PRO A 77 0.43 12.58 -9.49
C PRO A 77 0.71 12.68 -7.99
N SER A 78 -0.19 12.15 -7.15
CA SER A 78 -0.05 12.14 -5.70
C SER A 78 -0.64 10.89 -5.07
N TRP A 79 -0.03 10.41 -4.00
CA TRP A 79 -0.58 9.28 -3.24
C TRP A 79 -0.17 9.22 -1.78
N PHE A 80 -1.04 8.56 -1.00
CA PHE A 80 -0.85 8.28 0.40
C PHE A 80 -1.14 6.81 0.70
N MET A 81 -0.24 6.18 1.45
CA MET A 81 -0.38 4.79 1.88
C MET A 81 -0.05 4.61 3.35
N LEU A 82 -0.92 3.87 4.04
CA LEU A 82 -0.74 3.48 5.43
C LEU A 82 -0.97 1.97 5.58
N LEU A 83 0.08 1.23 5.96
CA LEU A 83 0.04 -0.23 6.19
C LEU A 83 0.49 -0.57 7.62
N PRO A 84 -0.37 -0.43 8.64
CA PRO A 84 -0.10 -0.95 9.97
C PRO A 84 -0.22 -2.47 9.94
N ALA A 85 0.84 -3.18 10.32
CA ALA A 85 0.75 -4.64 10.42
C ALA A 85 1.57 -5.25 11.56
N GLY A 86 1.18 -6.43 12.05
CA GLY A 86 2.07 -7.22 12.91
C GLY A 86 3.32 -7.64 12.12
N SER A 87 3.11 -8.26 10.97
CA SER A 87 4.15 -8.61 10.01
C SER A 87 3.80 -8.11 8.60
N CYS A 88 4.74 -7.44 7.93
CA CYS A 88 4.53 -6.86 6.61
C CYS A 88 5.62 -7.28 5.62
N CYS A 89 5.19 -7.78 4.46
CA CYS A 89 6.02 -7.97 3.27
C CYS A 89 5.45 -7.11 2.14
N SER A 90 6.14 -6.03 1.76
CA SER A 90 5.64 -5.08 0.74
C SER A 90 6.62 -4.87 -0.41
N LYS A 91 6.07 -4.82 -1.63
CA LYS A 91 6.82 -4.50 -2.86
C LYS A 91 6.16 -3.37 -3.65
N PRO A 92 6.25 -2.12 -3.19
CA PRO A 92 5.74 -0.97 -3.92
C PRO A 92 6.66 -0.55 -5.08
N VAL A 93 6.06 -0.34 -6.25
CA VAL A 93 6.68 0.27 -7.43
C VAL A 93 5.82 1.46 -7.85
N HIS A 94 6.33 2.68 -7.67
CA HIS A 94 5.55 3.88 -7.92
C HIS A 94 6.29 4.92 -8.76
N ALA A 95 5.56 5.57 -9.66
CA ALA A 95 5.99 6.78 -10.34
C ALA A 95 5.01 7.91 -9.99
N ALA A 96 5.50 8.92 -9.27
CA ALA A 96 4.66 10.01 -8.76
C ALA A 96 5.46 11.30 -8.51
N PRO A 97 4.98 12.49 -8.90
CA PRO A 97 5.48 13.79 -8.46
C PRO A 97 5.69 13.88 -6.93
N SER A 98 4.71 13.42 -6.15
CA SER A 98 4.75 13.46 -4.69
C SER A 98 4.12 12.24 -4.05
N TRP A 99 4.69 11.79 -2.93
CA TRP A 99 4.12 10.67 -2.18
C TRP A 99 4.45 10.63 -0.70
N PHE A 100 3.59 9.95 0.05
CA PHE A 100 3.76 9.64 1.47
C PHE A 100 3.47 8.16 1.74
N MET A 101 4.40 7.48 2.43
CA MET A 101 4.20 6.11 2.89
C MET A 101 4.54 5.96 4.37
N LEU A 102 3.65 5.30 5.10
CA LEU A 102 3.82 4.96 6.51
C LEU A 102 3.53 3.46 6.71
N ILE A 103 4.54 2.70 7.17
CA ILE A 103 4.43 1.26 7.45
C ILE A 103 4.92 0.99 8.88
N PRO A 104 4.05 1.14 9.90
CA PRO A 104 4.33 0.67 11.24
C PRO A 104 4.18 -0.85 11.30
N ALA A 105 5.23 -1.57 11.72
CA ALA A 105 5.11 -3.01 11.93
C ALA A 105 5.98 -3.58 13.05
N VAL A 106 5.65 -4.74 13.60
CA VAL A 106 6.61 -5.43 14.51
C VAL A 106 7.77 -5.98 13.69
N SER A 107 7.45 -6.60 12.56
CA SER A 107 8.42 -7.05 11.56
C SER A 107 8.07 -6.57 10.15
N CYS A 108 9.05 -6.02 9.43
CA CYS A 108 8.85 -5.52 8.08
C CYS A 108 9.97 -5.97 7.13
N CYS A 109 9.57 -6.53 5.99
CA CYS A 109 10.42 -6.75 4.83
C CYS A 109 9.88 -5.94 3.64
N SER A 110 10.63 -4.95 3.16
CA SER A 110 10.15 -4.09 2.07
C SER A 110 11.18 -3.90 0.96
N GLN A 111 10.74 -4.00 -0.29
CA GLN A 111 11.57 -3.66 -1.46
C GLN A 111 10.83 -2.66 -2.33
N MET A 112 11.43 -1.48 -2.49
CA MET A 112 10.72 -0.30 -2.93
C MET A 112 11.45 0.35 -4.08
N VAL A 113 10.71 0.65 -5.14
CA VAL A 113 11.22 1.35 -6.32
C VAL A 113 10.35 2.56 -6.59
N HIS A 114 10.93 3.74 -6.45
CA HIS A 114 10.21 5.00 -6.56
C HIS A 114 10.91 5.99 -7.50
N ALA A 115 10.12 6.66 -8.32
CA ALA A 115 10.55 7.81 -9.12
C ALA A 115 9.66 9.00 -8.77
N ALA A 116 10.24 9.98 -8.07
CA ALA A 116 9.51 11.13 -7.57
C ALA A 116 10.43 12.34 -7.31
N PRO A 117 10.03 13.56 -7.68
CA PRO A 117 10.74 14.76 -7.28
C PRO A 117 10.68 15.01 -5.76
N SER A 118 9.61 14.60 -5.07
CA SER A 118 9.42 14.80 -3.62
C SER A 118 8.78 13.58 -2.95
N TRP A 119 9.27 13.22 -1.75
CA TRP A 119 8.74 12.06 -1.03
C TRP A 119 8.99 12.09 0.48
N PHE A 120 8.12 11.38 1.21
CA PHE A 120 8.27 11.12 2.63
C PHE A 120 7.96 9.65 2.95
N MET A 121 8.84 9.04 3.75
CA MET A 121 8.72 7.64 4.13
C MET A 121 9.02 7.42 5.62
N LEU A 122 8.16 6.65 6.28
CA LEU A 122 8.34 6.24 7.68
C LEU A 122 8.07 4.73 7.84
N LEU A 123 9.06 3.97 8.33
CA LEU A 123 8.91 2.54 8.66
C LEU A 123 9.39 2.27 10.09
N PRO A 124 8.59 2.62 11.11
CA PRO A 124 8.88 2.21 12.48
C PRO A 124 8.63 0.71 12.61
N ALA A 125 9.68 -0.04 12.94
CA ALA A 125 9.54 -1.46 13.22
C ALA A 125 10.47 -1.98 14.31
N GLY A 126 10.08 -3.06 14.99
CA GLY A 126 11.00 -3.77 15.89
C GLY A 126 12.14 -4.42 15.08
N SER A 127 11.77 -5.10 14.00
CA SER A 127 12.72 -5.67 13.04
C SER A 127 12.40 -5.20 11.62
N CYS A 128 13.40 -4.71 10.89
CA CYS A 128 13.22 -4.22 9.54
C CYS A 128 14.34 -4.68 8.60
N CYS A 129 13.95 -5.23 7.45
CA CYS A 129 14.81 -5.37 6.28
C CYS A 129 14.18 -4.57 5.14
N SER A 130 14.81 -3.46 4.75
CA SER A 130 14.31 -2.63 3.65
C SER A 130 15.38 -2.36 2.60
N GLN A 131 14.96 -2.35 1.34
CA GLN A 131 15.76 -1.89 0.22
C GLN A 131 14.96 -0.84 -0.56
N LEU A 132 15.53 0.34 -0.70
CA LEU A 132 14.93 1.46 -1.42
C LEU A 132 15.81 1.84 -2.62
N VAL A 133 15.21 1.84 -3.80
CA VAL A 133 15.80 2.42 -5.01
C VAL A 133 14.96 3.65 -5.36
N HIS A 134 15.60 4.82 -5.34
CA HIS A 134 14.93 6.09 -5.59
C HIS A 134 15.69 6.94 -6.60
N ALA A 135 14.97 7.56 -7.53
CA ALA A 135 15.45 8.66 -8.36
C ALA A 135 14.71 9.95 -7.94
N ALA A 136 15.37 10.83 -7.17
CA ALA A 136 14.81 12.09 -6.68
C ALA A 136 15.86 13.18 -6.47
N PRO A 137 15.49 14.46 -6.64
CA PRO A 137 16.22 15.61 -6.14
C PRO A 137 16.02 15.86 -4.64
N SER A 138 14.88 15.47 -4.03
CA SER A 138 14.62 15.68 -2.60
C SER A 138 13.68 14.64 -1.98
N GLY A 139 13.88 14.33 -0.69
CA GLY A 139 12.98 13.50 0.10
C GLY A 139 13.55 13.09 1.46
N PHE A 140 12.72 12.43 2.27
CA PHE A 140 13.04 12.11 3.65
C PHE A 140 12.60 10.69 4.03
N MET A 141 13.48 9.96 4.71
CA MET A 141 13.24 8.59 5.19
C MET A 141 13.55 8.48 6.68
N LEU A 142 12.64 7.87 7.44
CA LEU A 142 12.90 7.41 8.80
C LEU A 142 12.64 5.92 8.94
N LEU A 143 13.62 5.23 9.51
CA LEU A 143 13.58 3.80 9.85
C LEU A 143 13.90 3.62 11.35
N PRO A 144 12.97 3.92 12.26
CA PRO A 144 13.17 3.59 13.67
C PRO A 144 13.13 2.07 13.85
N ALA A 145 14.27 1.48 14.17
CA ALA A 145 14.36 0.08 14.58
C ALA A 145 14.32 0.01 16.12
N GLY A 146 13.28 -0.61 16.69
CA GLY A 146 13.20 -0.89 18.12
C GLY A 146 14.03 -2.13 18.46
N SER A 147 15.14 -1.92 19.17
CA SER A 147 16.01 -2.98 19.72
C SER A 147 15.24 -4.03 20.52
#